data_AF-A0A317Z755-F1
#
_entry.id   AF-A0A317Z755-F1
#
_cell.length_a   1.000
_cell.length_b   1.000
_cell.length_c   1.000
_cell.angle_alpha   90.00
_cell.angle_beta   90.00
_cell.angle_gamma   90.00
#
_symmetry.space_group_name_H-M   'P 1'
#
loop_
_entity.id
_entity.type
_entity.pdbx_description
1 polymer ?
#
loop_
_entity_poly.entity_id
_entity_poly.type
_entity_poly.pdbx_seq_one_letter_code
_entity_poly.pdbx_strand_id
1 'polypeptide(L)' 'DVQDLTRDLFEQEGYQHFIYTPVGFVAEHLEVLYDNDYECKVVCDAVGATYHRPPMPDTHPLFIGAIVSEITKIFPKA' A
#
# COMPACT_ATOMS: atom_id res chain seq x y z
N ASP A 1 -8.85 -12.25 -3.09
CA ASP A 1 -7.56 -11.55 -2.98
C ASP A 1 -7.76 -10.07 -3.34
N VAL A 2 -6.78 -9.17 -3.16
CA VAL A 2 -6.89 -7.76 -3.58
C VAL A 2 -7.09 -7.60 -5.09
N GLN A 3 -6.62 -8.55 -5.89
CA GLN A 3 -6.87 -8.61 -7.33
C GLN A 3 -8.35 -8.82 -7.65
N ASP A 4 -8.99 -9.81 -7.02
CA ASP A 4 -10.42 -10.09 -7.21
C ASP A 4 -11.27 -8.90 -6.80
N LEU A 5 -10.96 -8.31 -5.64
CA LEU A 5 -11.67 -7.13 -5.13
C LEU A 5 -11.60 -5.94 -6.10
N THR A 6 -10.49 -5.78 -6.82
CA THR A 6 -10.33 -4.73 -7.83
C THR A 6 -11.31 -4.93 -8.99
N ARG A 7 -11.49 -6.17 -9.45
CA ARG A 7 -12.45 -6.51 -10.52
C ARG A 7 -13.88 -6.29 -10.06
N ASP A 8 -14.21 -6.79 -8.87
CA ASP A 8 -15.56 -6.67 -8.30
C ASP A 8 -15.97 -5.20 -8.15
N LEU A 9 -15.08 -4.35 -7.60
CA LEU A 9 -15.33 -2.93 -7.43
C LEU A 9 -15.44 -2.17 -8.76
N PHE A 10 -14.68 -2.55 -9.78
CA PHE A 10 -14.84 -1.97 -11.11
C PHE A 10 -16.21 -2.32 -11.70
N GLU A 11 -16.62 -3.59 -11.62
CA GLU A 11 -17.90 -4.06 -12.18
C GLU A 11 -19.12 -3.47 -11.45
N GLN A 12 -19.05 -3.37 -10.11
CA GLN A 12 -20.17 -2.92 -9.29
C GLN A 12 -20.30 -1.39 -9.25
N GLU A 13 -19.17 -0.68 -9.16
CA GLU A 13 -19.15 0.75 -8.85
C GLU A 13 -18.56 1.61 -9.99
N GLY A 14 -17.89 1.00 -10.98
CA GLY A 14 -17.31 1.72 -12.12
C GLY A 14 -16.10 2.59 -11.79
N TYR A 15 -15.38 2.29 -10.70
CA TYR A 15 -14.20 3.08 -10.31
C TYR A 15 -13.10 3.05 -11.37
N GLN A 16 -12.58 4.23 -11.71
CA GLN A 16 -11.55 4.40 -12.74
C GLN A 16 -10.13 4.55 -12.17
N HIS A 17 -10.00 4.69 -10.86
CA HIS A 17 -8.73 4.87 -10.16
C HIS A 17 -8.69 4.00 -8.91
N PHE A 18 -7.64 3.20 -8.78
CA PHE A 18 -7.40 2.37 -7.60
C PHE A 18 -6.10 2.81 -6.93
N ILE A 19 -6.18 3.10 -5.63
CA ILE A 19 -5.04 3.51 -4.82
C ILE A 19 -4.75 2.40 -3.81
N TYR A 20 -3.62 1.73 -3.97
CA TYR A 20 -3.18 0.66 -3.10
C TYR A 20 -2.27 1.21 -2.01
N THR A 21 -2.65 1.00 -0.75
CA THR A 21 -1.85 1.36 0.43
C THR A 21 -1.72 0.12 1.33
N PRO A 22 -0.71 -0.73 1.13
CA PRO A 22 -0.59 -2.00 1.85
C PRO A 22 -0.05 -1.75 3.28
N VAL A 23 -0.87 -1.15 4.14
CA VAL A 23 -0.51 -0.65 5.48
C VAL A 23 -0.08 -1.73 6.48
N GLY A 24 -0.20 -3.00 6.13
CA GLY A 24 0.39 -4.11 6.89
C GLY A 24 1.91 -4.20 6.74
N PHE A 25 2.48 -3.53 5.74
CA PHE A 25 3.91 -3.48 5.46
C PHE A 25 4.48 -2.08 5.71
N VAL A 26 5.79 -2.02 5.88
CA VAL A 26 6.51 -0.78 6.21
C VAL A 26 7.65 -0.46 5.24
N ALA A 27 7.93 -1.37 4.30
CA ALA A 27 9.03 -1.22 3.35
C ALA A 27 8.63 -1.71 1.95
N GLU A 28 9.35 -1.27 0.93
CA GLU A 28 9.29 -1.87 -0.40
C GLU A 28 10.01 -3.23 -0.39
N HIS A 29 9.24 -4.32 -0.48
CA HIS A 29 9.74 -5.69 -0.61
C HIS A 29 8.89 -6.49 -1.60
N LEU A 30 9.07 -7.82 -1.69
CA LEU A 30 8.45 -8.65 -2.72
C LEU A 30 6.92 -8.51 -2.75
N GLU A 31 6.26 -8.62 -1.59
CA GLU A 31 4.80 -8.50 -1.48
C GLU A 31 4.24 -7.09 -1.79
N VAL A 32 5.11 -6.11 -2.06
CA VAL A 32 4.72 -4.77 -2.52
C VAL A 32 5.10 -4.59 -4.00
N LEU A 33 6.39 -4.75 -4.29
CA LEU A 33 6.97 -4.51 -5.63
C LEU A 33 6.49 -5.53 -6.68
N TYR A 34 6.04 -6.70 -6.27
CA TYR A 34 5.48 -7.69 -7.18
C TYR A 34 3.96 -7.77 -7.01
N ASP A 35 3.48 -8.18 -5.85
CA ASP A 35 2.05 -8.45 -5.67
C ASP A 35 1.19 -7.19 -5.91
N ASN A 36 1.65 -5.99 -5.50
CA ASN A 36 0.92 -4.75 -5.79
C ASN A 36 1.34 -4.09 -7.12
N ASP A 37 2.63 -3.80 -7.30
CA ASP A 37 3.09 -3.00 -8.44
C ASP A 37 3.00 -3.76 -9.78
N TYR A 38 2.99 -5.10 -9.73
CA TYR A 38 2.83 -5.94 -10.91
C TYR A 38 1.45 -6.60 -10.94
N GLU A 39 1.10 -7.46 -9.99
CA GLU A 39 -0.13 -8.26 -10.12
C GLU A 39 -1.40 -7.40 -10.03
N CYS A 40 -1.52 -6.48 -9.07
CA CYS A 40 -2.67 -5.56 -9.02
C CYS A 40 -2.70 -4.60 -10.22
N LYS A 41 -1.53 -4.16 -10.71
CA LYS A 41 -1.46 -3.32 -11.92
C LYS A 41 -1.96 -4.06 -13.16
N VAL A 42 -1.62 -5.35 -13.32
CA VAL A 42 -2.14 -6.19 -14.41
C VAL A 42 -3.68 -6.24 -14.38
N VAL A 43 -4.29 -6.31 -13.19
CA VAL A 43 -5.75 -6.25 -13.06
C VAL A 43 -6.31 -4.90 -13.46
N CYS A 44 -5.72 -3.79 -12.99
CA CYS A 44 -6.14 -2.43 -13.36
C CYS A 44 -6.07 -2.21 -14.87
N ASP A 45 -4.96 -2.61 -15.51
CA ASP A 45 -4.76 -2.50 -16.94
C ASP A 45 -5.82 -3.30 -17.71
N ALA A 46 -6.17 -4.51 -17.23
CA ALA A 46 -7.16 -5.37 -17.86
C ALA A 46 -8.59 -4.80 -17.84
N VAL A 47 -8.95 -4.04 -16.80
CA VAL A 47 -10.27 -3.38 -16.69
C VAL A 47 -10.25 -1.92 -17.20
N GLY A 48 -9.10 -1.41 -17.63
CA GLY A 48 -8.94 -0.04 -18.12
C GLY A 48 -8.97 1.03 -17.01
N ALA A 49 -8.66 0.64 -15.77
CA ALA A 49 -8.54 1.56 -14.64
C ALA A 49 -7.09 1.98 -14.41
N THR A 50 -6.90 3.12 -13.74
CA THR A 50 -5.57 3.65 -13.41
C THR A 50 -5.10 3.13 -12.06
N TYR A 51 -3.89 2.57 -12.06
CA TYR A 51 -3.20 2.12 -10.86
C TYR A 51 -2.42 3.25 -10.17
N HIS A 52 -2.55 3.36 -8.85
CA HIS A 52 -1.73 4.23 -8.00
C HIS A 52 -1.26 3.48 -6.76
N ARG A 53 -0.04 3.74 -6.31
CA ARG A 53 0.50 3.21 -5.06
C ARG A 53 1.52 4.22 -4.50
N PRO A 54 1.24 4.87 -3.36
CA PRO A 54 2.18 5.82 -2.76
C PRO A 54 3.49 5.15 -2.33
N PRO A 55 4.61 5.88 -2.23
CA PRO A 55 5.85 5.33 -1.66
C PRO A 55 5.59 4.68 -0.29
N MET A 56 6.24 3.54 -0.02
CA MET A 56 6.19 2.92 1.30
C MET A 56 6.95 3.77 2.33
N PRO A 57 6.73 3.56 3.64
CA PRO A 57 7.40 4.33 4.66
C PRO A 57 8.93 4.23 4.60
N ASP A 58 9.48 3.03 4.34
CA ASP A 58 10.92 2.73 4.28
C ASP A 58 11.69 3.42 5.41
N THR A 59 12.72 4.21 5.06
CA THR A 59 13.52 4.99 6.00
C THR A 59 13.08 6.45 6.07
N HIS A 60 11.84 6.77 5.71
CA HIS A 60 11.36 8.15 5.72
C HIS A 60 11.44 8.75 7.14
N PRO A 61 11.97 9.97 7.33
CA PRO A 61 12.19 10.55 8.66
C PRO A 61 10.93 10.62 9.54
N LEU A 62 9.75 10.85 8.93
CA LEU A 62 8.47 10.84 9.67
C LEU A 62 8.13 9.46 10.23
N PHE A 63 8.41 8.39 9.48
CA PHE A 63 8.13 7.02 9.94
C PHE A 63 9.09 6.60 11.05
N ILE A 64 10.38 6.88 10.87
CA ILE A 64 11.38 6.69 11.93
C ILE A 64 11.00 7.48 13.19
N GLY A 65 10.58 8.73 13.03
CA GLY A 65 10.11 9.57 14.14
C GLY A 65 8.90 8.97 14.86
N ALA A 66 7.95 8.37 14.14
CA ALA A 66 6.82 7.67 14.73
C ALA A 66 7.26 6.44 15.53
N ILE A 67 8.18 5.63 15.00
CA ILE A 67 8.75 4.48 15.74
C ILE A 67 9.43 4.96 17.03
N VAL A 68 10.27 6.00 16.95
CA VAL A 68 10.94 6.58 18.13
C VAL A 68 9.93 7.09 19.15
N SER A 69 8.85 7.74 18.70
CA SER A 69 7.75 8.19 19.55
C SER A 69 7.11 7.03 20.30
N GLU A 70 6.76 5.93 19.61
CA GLU A 70 6.17 4.76 20.25
C GLU A 70 7.13 4.08 21.24
N ILE A 71 8.41 3.94 20.89
CA ILE A 71 9.44 3.42 21.81
C ILE A 71 9.55 4.31 23.06
N THR A 72 9.52 5.63 22.90
CA THR A 72 9.65 6.59 24.01
C THR A 72 8.46 6.53 24.97
N LYS A 73 7.25 6.22 24.47
CA LYS A 73 6.07 6.01 25.32
C LYS A 73 6.22 4.77 26.21
N ILE A 74 6.84 3.70 25.69
CA ILE A 74 7.06 2.45 26.42
C ILE A 74 8.25 2.57 27.38
N PHE A 75 9.30 3.29 26.96
CA PHE A 75 10.51 3.53 27.73
C PHE A 75 10.72 5.03 27.93
N PRO A 76 9.97 5.66 28.86
CA PRO A 76 10.21 7.04 29.20
C PRO A 76 11.67 7.20 29.64
N LYS A 77 12.35 8.22 29.09
CA LYS A 77 13.68 8.60 29.60
C LYS A 77 13.54 8.90 31.10
N ALA A 78 14.44 8.31 31.89
CA ALA A 78 14.53 8.52 33.33
C ALA A 78 14.72 10.01 33.68
#